data_AF-A0A7J9PYT3-F1
#
_entry.id   AF-A0A7J9PYT3-F1
#
_cell.length_a   1.000
_cell.length_b   1.000
_cell.length_c   1.000
_cell.angle_alpha   90.00
_cell.angle_beta   90.00
_cell.angle_gamma   90.00
#
_symmetry.space_group_name_H-M   'P 1'
#
loop_
_entity.id
_entity.type
_entity.pdbx_description
1 polymer ?
#
loop_
_entity_poly.entity_id
_entity_poly.type
_entity_poly.pdbx_seq_one_letter_code
_entity_poly.pdbx_strand_id
1 'polypeptide(L)'
;MKSQIPLLIFTFILIIPGIIPPAQAEIQQAVARSDAPIDYLIITNESFVDAFKELATYRGLQGHNVKIETVNNITNNITVPEADIPEKIRNYLREMHQNGLRYVLLGGDYEYVPIRYAYPSAVPNPYTSDPYDLLDVPGLTDFYYSSLN
;
A
#
# COMPACT_ATOMS: atom_id res chain seq x y z
N MET A 1 -66.74 12.82 0.26
CA MET A 1 -65.36 12.83 0.78
C MET A 1 -64.43 13.33 -0.32
N LYS A 2 -64.10 14.64 -0.32
CA LYS A 2 -63.16 15.22 -1.29
C LYS A 2 -61.76 15.15 -0.69
N SER A 3 -60.89 14.33 -1.31
CA SER A 3 -59.47 14.23 -0.96
C SER A 3 -58.73 15.37 -1.66
N GLN A 4 -58.14 16.27 -0.87
CA GLN A 4 -57.30 17.38 -1.33
C GLN A 4 -55.87 16.84 -1.54
N ILE A 5 -55.38 16.84 -2.78
CA ILE A 5 -53.97 16.62 -3.09
C ILE A 5 -53.29 17.99 -3.04
N PRO A 6 -52.28 18.25 -2.19
CA PRO A 6 -51.59 19.52 -2.24
C PRO A 6 -50.69 19.56 -3.48
N LEU A 7 -50.99 20.49 -4.38
CA LEU A 7 -50.16 20.90 -5.50
C LEU A 7 -48.90 21.57 -4.95
N LEU A 8 -47.75 20.89 -5.03
CA LEU A 8 -46.48 21.39 -4.52
C LEU A 8 -45.87 22.34 -5.58
N ILE A 9 -46.21 23.61 -5.48
CA ILE A 9 -45.62 24.68 -6.30
C ILE A 9 -44.25 25.01 -5.70
N PHE A 10 -43.16 24.62 -6.37
CA PHE A 10 -41.82 25.14 -6.07
C PHE A 10 -41.69 26.54 -6.68
N THR A 11 -41.96 27.56 -5.88
CA THR A 11 -41.48 28.92 -6.15
C THR A 11 -40.34 29.21 -5.18
N PHE A 12 -39.11 29.27 -5.68
CA PHE A 12 -37.96 29.82 -4.94
C PHE A 12 -37.06 30.52 -5.97
N ILE A 13 -37.21 31.84 -6.14
CA ILE A 13 -36.59 32.94 -5.37
C ILE A 13 -35.07 33.00 -5.59
N LEU A 14 -34.70 34.01 -6.40
CA LEU A 14 -33.45 34.79 -6.46
C LEU A 14 -32.19 34.17 -5.84
N ILE A 15 -31.24 33.93 -6.74
CA ILE A 15 -29.80 33.77 -6.55
C ILE A 15 -29.29 34.52 -5.32
N ILE A 16 -29.01 33.79 -4.26
CA ILE A 16 -28.14 34.22 -3.16
C ILE A 16 -26.74 33.76 -3.56
N PRO A 17 -25.74 34.64 -3.76
CA PRO A 17 -24.38 34.20 -3.98
C PRO A 17 -23.86 33.62 -2.66
N GLY A 18 -23.76 32.30 -2.54
CA GLY A 18 -23.07 31.69 -1.41
C GLY A 18 -23.58 30.34 -0.86
N ILE A 19 -24.60 29.70 -1.44
CA ILE A 19 -24.98 28.33 -1.02
C ILE A 19 -24.47 27.33 -2.06
N ILE A 20 -23.24 26.86 -1.85
CA ILE A 20 -22.67 25.74 -2.57
C ILE A 20 -23.48 24.48 -2.17
N PRO A 21 -24.03 23.70 -3.11
CA PRO A 21 -24.72 22.46 -2.79
C PRO A 21 -23.76 21.48 -2.08
N PRO A 22 -24.22 20.73 -1.07
CA PRO A 22 -23.35 19.85 -0.25
C PRO A 22 -22.56 18.81 -1.08
N ALA A 23 -23.04 18.47 -2.28
CA ALA A 23 -22.34 17.60 -3.22
C ALA A 23 -20.95 18.13 -3.63
N GLN A 24 -20.75 19.45 -3.73
CA GLN A 24 -19.45 20.02 -4.09
C GLN A 24 -18.49 20.08 -2.88
N ALA A 25 -19.01 20.15 -1.65
CA ALA A 25 -18.19 20.08 -0.43
C ALA A 25 -17.64 18.67 -0.18
N GLU A 26 -18.43 17.63 -0.48
CA GLU A 26 -17.98 16.23 -0.41
C GLU A 26 -16.92 15.91 -1.49
N ILE A 27 -17.09 16.43 -2.70
CA ILE A 27 -16.09 16.29 -3.78
C ILE A 27 -14.78 17.02 -3.41
N GLN A 28 -14.85 18.16 -2.72
CA GLN A 28 -13.65 18.86 -2.24
C GLN A 28 -12.92 18.10 -1.11
N GLN A 29 -13.65 17.39 -0.24
CA GLN A 29 -13.07 16.56 0.82
C GLN A 29 -12.46 15.25 0.30
N ALA A 30 -13.00 14.69 -0.78
CA ALA A 30 -12.42 13.50 -1.43
C ALA A 30 -11.06 13.79 -2.10
N VAL A 31 -10.85 15.02 -2.58
CA VAL A 31 -9.57 15.47 -3.17
C VAL A 31 -8.54 15.84 -2.08
N ALA A 32 -8.99 16.06 -0.84
CA ALA A 32 -8.17 16.52 0.29
C ALA A 32 -7.71 15.42 1.27
N ARG A 33 -7.70 14.14 0.86
CA ARG A 33 -6.97 13.08 1.59
C ARG A 33 -5.48 13.00 1.22
N SER A 34 -4.96 13.97 0.46
CA SER A 34 -3.57 13.97 -0.02
C SER A 34 -2.51 14.16 1.07
N ASP A 35 -2.89 14.61 2.27
CA ASP A 35 -1.97 14.86 3.40
C ASP A 35 -2.04 13.78 4.48
N ALA A 36 -2.93 12.78 4.34
CA ALA A 36 -2.91 11.65 5.24
C ALA A 36 -1.63 10.82 4.99
N PRO A 37 -0.97 10.30 6.02
CA PRO A 37 0.13 9.37 5.83
C PRO A 37 -0.35 8.13 5.06
N ILE A 38 0.52 7.56 4.22
CA ILE A 38 0.24 6.30 3.52
C ILE A 38 0.28 5.17 4.54
N ASP A 39 -0.83 4.45 4.72
CA ASP A 39 -0.91 3.31 5.63
C ASP A 39 -0.86 1.96 4.90
N TYR A 40 -1.10 1.94 3.58
CA TYR A 40 -1.08 0.75 2.74
C TYR A 40 -0.23 0.98 1.49
N LEU A 41 0.79 0.13 1.29
CA LEU A 41 1.67 0.19 0.13
C LEU A 41 1.54 -1.10 -0.69
N ILE A 42 1.40 -0.95 -2.01
CA ILE A 42 1.47 -2.04 -2.97
C ILE A 42 2.78 -1.86 -3.74
N ILE A 43 3.71 -2.81 -3.62
CA ILE A 43 4.95 -2.84 -4.40
C ILE A 43 4.80 -3.86 -5.52
N THR A 44 4.99 -3.44 -6.76
CA THR A 44 4.76 -4.30 -7.93
C THR A 44 5.73 -4.00 -9.07
N ASN A 45 5.71 -4.80 -10.14
CA ASN A 45 6.29 -4.40 -11.42
C ASN A 45 5.35 -3.46 -12.20
N GLU A 46 5.92 -2.64 -13.09
CA GLU A 46 5.19 -1.71 -13.97
C GLU A 46 4.06 -2.40 -14.75
N SER A 47 4.28 -3.62 -15.25
CA SER A 47 3.28 -4.35 -16.04
C SER A 47 2.01 -4.73 -15.27
N PHE A 48 2.05 -4.74 -13.93
CA PHE A 48 0.91 -5.11 -13.09
C PHE A 48 0.25 -3.92 -12.40
N VAL A 49 0.78 -2.71 -12.55
CA VAL A 49 0.23 -1.49 -11.90
C VAL A 49 -1.26 -1.34 -12.19
N ASP A 50 -1.67 -1.54 -13.45
CA ASP A 50 -3.06 -1.41 -13.86
C ASP A 50 -3.98 -2.44 -13.18
N ALA A 51 -3.50 -3.68 -13.00
CA ALA A 51 -4.24 -4.73 -12.31
C ALA A 51 -4.48 -4.40 -10.83
N PHE A 52 -3.57 -3.65 -10.19
CA PHE A 52 -3.69 -3.26 -8.79
C PHE A 52 -4.52 -1.99 -8.55
N LYS A 53 -4.91 -1.25 -9.59
CA LYS A 53 -5.74 -0.02 -9.44
C LYS A 53 -7.11 -0.29 -8.83
N GLU A 54 -7.75 -1.39 -9.24
CA GLU A 54 -9.04 -1.80 -8.69
C GLU A 54 -8.92 -2.16 -7.21
N LEU A 55 -7.88 -2.94 -6.86
CA LEU A 55 -7.60 -3.29 -5.47
C LEU A 55 -7.30 -2.05 -4.62
N ALA A 56 -6.49 -1.11 -5.12
CA ALA A 56 -6.16 0.12 -4.41
C ALA A 56 -7.40 0.98 -4.15
N THR A 57 -8.29 1.07 -5.13
CA THR A 57 -9.57 1.79 -5.00
C THR A 57 -10.46 1.10 -3.96
N TYR A 58 -10.59 -0.23 -4.03
CA TYR A 58 -11.37 -1.00 -3.06
C TYR A 58 -10.87 -0.81 -1.64
N ARG A 59 -9.54 -0.91 -1.42
CA ARG A 59 -8.92 -0.63 -0.11
C ARG A 59 -9.11 0.82 0.33
N GLY A 60 -9.08 1.76 -0.62
CA GLY A 60 -9.39 3.17 -0.40
C GLY A 60 -10.80 3.40 0.15
N LEU A 61 -11.79 2.70 -0.42
CA LEU A 61 -13.18 2.73 0.06
C LEU A 61 -13.33 2.15 1.48
N GLN A 62 -12.43 1.25 1.89
CA GLN A 62 -12.36 0.71 3.25
C GLN A 62 -11.67 1.67 4.24
N GLY A 63 -11.23 2.85 3.79
CA GLY A 63 -10.62 3.88 4.61
C GLY A 63 -9.09 3.84 4.66
N HIS A 64 -8.44 3.02 3.84
CA HIS A 64 -6.98 3.01 3.71
C HIS A 64 -6.49 4.10 2.76
N ASN A 65 -5.34 4.68 3.05
CA ASN A 65 -4.60 5.52 2.13
C ASN A 65 -3.57 4.67 1.37
N VAL A 66 -3.96 4.25 0.17
CA VAL A 66 -3.20 3.26 -0.61
C VAL A 66 -2.30 3.93 -1.63
N LYS A 67 -1.02 3.54 -1.62
CA LYS A 67 -0.05 3.91 -2.65
C LYS A 67 0.39 2.69 -3.44
N ILE A 68 0.45 2.81 -4.76
CA ILE A 68 1.08 1.81 -5.63
C ILE A 68 2.46 2.34 -6.00
N GLU A 69 3.49 1.53 -5.78
CA GLU A 69 4.88 1.83 -6.11
C GLU A 69 5.47 0.70 -6.95
N THR A 70 6.36 1.07 -7.86
CA THR A 70 7.07 0.08 -8.67
C THR A 70 8.46 -0.18 -8.12
N VAL A 71 8.94 -1.41 -8.27
CA VAL A 71 10.32 -1.76 -7.87
C VAL A 71 11.33 -0.83 -8.55
N ASN A 72 11.14 -0.56 -9.84
CA ASN A 72 11.97 0.40 -10.59
C ASN A 72 11.98 1.79 -9.95
N ASN A 73 10.81 2.32 -9.56
CA ASN A 73 10.72 3.64 -8.94
C ASN A 73 11.47 3.66 -7.60
N ILE A 74 11.29 2.63 -6.77
CA ILE A 74 11.98 2.50 -5.48
C ILE A 74 13.50 2.42 -5.68
N THR A 75 13.97 1.60 -6.63
CA THR A 75 15.41 1.43 -6.87
C THR A 75 16.09 2.66 -7.47
N ASN A 76 15.36 3.44 -8.28
CA ASN A 76 15.86 4.66 -8.91
C ASN A 76 15.90 5.85 -7.95
N ASN A 77 14.94 5.92 -7.01
CA ASN A 77 14.88 6.99 -6.02
C ASN A 77 15.94 6.82 -4.91
N ILE A 78 16.44 5.60 -4.68
CA ILE A 78 17.46 5.33 -3.67
C ILE A 78 18.86 5.41 -4.28
N THR A 79 19.54 6.53 -3.99
CA THR A 79 20.88 6.88 -4.50
C THR A 79 22.02 6.11 -3.83
N VAL A 80 21.74 5.12 -2.98
CA VAL A 80 22.79 4.30 -2.35
C VAL A 80 23.41 3.39 -3.42
N PRO A 81 24.67 3.64 -3.86
CA PRO A 81 25.20 3.02 -5.08
C PRO A 81 25.51 1.52 -4.94
N GLU A 82 25.76 1.06 -3.72
CA GLU A 82 26.22 -0.32 -3.43
C GLU A 82 25.16 -1.20 -2.75
N ALA A 83 23.94 -0.69 -2.52
CA ALA A 83 22.87 -1.46 -1.89
C ALA A 83 22.22 -2.43 -2.89
N ASP A 84 21.99 -3.68 -2.48
CA ASP A 84 21.23 -4.64 -3.26
C ASP A 84 19.74 -4.21 -3.38
N ILE A 85 19.04 -4.70 -4.41
CA ILE A 85 17.63 -4.32 -4.63
C ILE A 85 16.76 -4.62 -3.39
N PRO A 86 16.88 -5.77 -2.71
CA PRO A 86 16.16 -6.04 -1.46
C PRO A 86 16.45 -5.03 -0.34
N GLU A 87 17.69 -4.60 -0.16
CA GLU A 87 18.09 -3.60 0.81
C GLU A 87 17.51 -2.23 0.48
N LYS A 88 17.48 -1.84 -0.80
CA LYS A 88 16.78 -0.62 -1.24
C LYS A 88 15.30 -0.68 -0.89
N ILE A 89 14.62 -1.79 -1.19
CA ILE A 89 13.20 -1.98 -0.82
C ILE A 89 13.01 -1.92 0.70
N ARG A 90 13.84 -2.61 1.49
CA ARG A 90 13.75 -2.57 2.96
C ARG A 90 13.95 -1.16 3.52
N ASN A 91 14.91 -0.41 2.99
CA ASN A 91 15.16 0.96 3.41
C ASN A 91 13.99 1.89 3.09
N TYR A 92 13.38 1.73 1.91
CA TYR A 92 12.15 2.42 1.55
C TYR A 92 11.00 2.10 2.52
N LEU A 93 10.78 0.81 2.81
CA LEU A 93 9.75 0.36 3.75
C LEU A 93 9.97 0.91 5.16
N ARG A 94 11.23 0.99 5.61
CA ARG A 94 11.58 1.56 6.92
C ARG A 94 11.23 3.03 7.02
N GLU A 95 11.54 3.83 6.00
CA GLU A 95 11.18 5.25 5.94
C GLU A 95 9.65 5.43 5.93
N MET A 96 8.95 4.67 5.10
CA MET A 96 7.48 4.73 5.02
C MET A 96 6.83 4.27 6.33
N HIS A 97 7.37 3.26 7.01
CA HIS A 97 6.88 2.78 8.31
C HIS A 97 7.01 3.82 9.42
N GLN A 98 8.12 4.57 9.44
CA GLN A 98 8.27 5.72 10.35
C GLN A 98 7.20 6.79 10.09
N ASN A 99 6.73 6.90 8.84
CA ASN A 99 5.70 7.83 8.42
C ASN A 99 4.27 7.27 8.52
N GLY A 100 4.07 6.08 9.11
CA GLY A 100 2.73 5.52 9.39
C GLY A 100 2.29 4.37 8.49
N LEU A 101 3.17 3.84 7.62
CA LEU A 101 2.89 2.64 6.85
C LEU A 101 2.63 1.44 7.76
N ARG A 102 1.54 0.71 7.50
CA ARG A 102 1.11 -0.45 8.31
C ARG A 102 1.01 -1.74 7.51
N TYR A 103 0.64 -1.63 6.24
CA TYR A 103 0.38 -2.78 5.38
C TYR A 103 1.22 -2.68 4.11
N VAL A 104 1.86 -3.78 3.75
CA VAL A 104 2.61 -3.92 2.50
C VAL A 104 2.06 -5.12 1.75
N LEU A 105 1.71 -4.92 0.49
CA LEU A 105 1.38 -5.98 -0.46
C LEU A 105 2.52 -6.06 -1.48
N LEU A 106 3.14 -7.22 -1.59
CA LEU A 106 4.09 -7.51 -2.65
C LEU A 106 3.31 -8.15 -3.82
N GLY A 107 3.20 -7.42 -4.92
CA GLY A 107 2.45 -7.80 -6.12
C GLY A 107 3.38 -8.38 -7.17
N GLY A 108 3.56 -9.69 -7.18
CA GLY A 108 4.37 -10.40 -8.18
C GLY A 108 5.02 -11.65 -7.60
N ASP A 109 5.80 -12.32 -8.45
CA ASP A 109 6.69 -13.42 -8.06
C ASP A 109 8.10 -12.88 -7.72
N TYR A 110 9.00 -13.74 -7.26
CA TYR A 110 10.38 -13.42 -6.90
C TYR A 110 11.17 -12.77 -8.06
N GLU A 111 10.77 -13.02 -9.31
CA GLU A 111 11.36 -12.41 -10.51
C GLU A 111 11.05 -10.92 -10.62
N TYR A 112 9.93 -10.48 -10.03
CA TYR A 112 9.42 -9.11 -10.13
C TYR A 112 9.65 -8.31 -8.85
N VAL A 113 9.53 -8.97 -7.69
CA VAL A 113 9.87 -8.40 -6.39
C VAL A 113 10.94 -9.30 -5.78
N PRO A 114 12.23 -8.89 -5.81
CA PRO A 114 13.30 -9.77 -5.40
C PRO A 114 13.18 -10.09 -3.92
N ILE A 115 13.41 -11.34 -3.58
CA ILE A 115 13.38 -11.85 -2.21
C ILE A 115 14.79 -11.91 -1.64
N ARG A 116 14.92 -11.85 -0.31
CA ARG A 116 16.20 -12.08 0.35
C ARG A 116 16.20 -13.45 1.01
N TYR A 117 17.30 -14.16 0.82
CA TYR A 117 17.63 -15.33 1.60
C TYR A 117 17.99 -14.89 3.01
N ALA A 118 17.19 -15.29 3.98
CA ALA A 118 17.57 -15.21 5.38
C ALA A 118 18.01 -16.59 5.84
N TYR A 119 18.83 -16.64 6.88
CA TYR A 119 19.11 -17.87 7.60
C TYR A 119 18.19 -17.91 8.82
N PRO A 120 16.93 -18.39 8.68
CA PRO A 120 16.12 -18.64 9.86
C PRO A 120 16.87 -19.68 10.68
N SER A 121 17.06 -19.37 11.96
CA SER A 121 17.66 -20.20 13.02
C SER A 121 18.17 -21.56 12.56
N ALA A 122 19.50 -21.73 12.63
CA ALA A 122 20.25 -22.94 12.33
C ALA A 122 19.45 -24.22 12.69
N VAL A 123 18.98 -24.92 11.66
CA VAL A 123 18.16 -26.14 11.81
C VAL A 123 19.08 -27.35 11.98
N PRO A 124 18.77 -28.29 12.90
CA PRO A 124 19.53 -29.53 13.01
C PRO A 124 19.60 -30.24 11.67
N ASN A 125 20.81 -30.56 11.21
CA ASN A 125 21.00 -31.25 9.94
C ASN A 125 20.48 -32.70 10.08
N PRO A 126 19.49 -33.13 9.27
CA PRO A 126 18.91 -34.47 9.40
C PRO A 126 19.83 -35.58 8.86
N TYR A 127 20.94 -35.25 8.21
CA TYR A 127 21.87 -36.19 7.59
C TYR A 127 23.08 -36.54 8.47
N THR A 128 23.11 -36.02 9.70
CA THR A 128 24.21 -36.15 10.64
C THR A 128 23.67 -36.45 12.03
N SER A 129 24.45 -37.17 12.83
CA SER A 129 24.16 -37.40 14.25
C SER A 129 24.81 -36.37 15.15
N ASP A 130 25.60 -35.44 14.59
CA ASP A 130 26.23 -34.35 15.34
C ASP A 130 25.18 -33.28 15.66
N PRO A 131 24.83 -33.05 16.94
CA PRO A 131 23.83 -32.05 17.31
C PRO A 131 24.30 -30.60 17.09
N TYR A 132 25.58 -30.39 16.77
CA TYR A 132 26.15 -29.09 16.43
C TYR A 132 26.33 -28.88 14.93
N ASP A 133 26.09 -29.90 14.10
CA ASP A 133 26.06 -29.77 12.65
C ASP A 133 24.67 -29.26 12.25
N LEU A 134 24.64 -27.97 11.97
CA LEU A 134 23.42 -27.25 11.62
C LEU A 134 23.42 -27.00 10.12
N LEU A 135 22.28 -27.29 9.49
CA LEU A 135 22.11 -27.11 8.07
C LEU A 135 22.00 -25.61 7.79
N ASP A 136 23.03 -25.05 7.15
CA ASP A 136 23.06 -23.65 6.73
C ASP A 136 22.26 -23.48 5.43
N VAL A 137 20.94 -23.69 5.50
CA VAL A 137 20.06 -23.53 4.34
C VAL A 137 19.47 -22.14 4.35
N PRO A 138 19.79 -21.32 3.33
CA PRO A 138 19.12 -20.04 3.18
C PRO A 138 17.63 -20.27 2.89
N GLY A 139 16.77 -19.79 3.79
CA GLY A 139 15.33 -19.74 3.60
C GLY A 139 14.93 -18.53 2.78
N LEU A 140 14.17 -18.75 1.69
CA LEU A 140 13.48 -17.71 0.96
C LEU A 140 12.46 -17.07 1.92
N THR A 141 12.58 -15.78 2.23
CA THR A 141 11.62 -15.17 3.16
C THR A 141 11.32 -13.70 2.91
N ASP A 142 10.03 -13.40 2.90
CA ASP A 142 9.52 -12.02 2.96
C ASP A 142 9.62 -11.44 4.38
N PHE A 143 9.97 -12.26 5.38
CA PHE A 143 10.21 -11.82 6.76
C PHE A 143 11.25 -10.70 6.82
N TYR A 144 12.23 -10.73 5.92
CA TYR A 144 13.25 -9.68 5.78
C TYR A 144 12.63 -8.27 5.61
N TYR A 145 11.52 -8.15 4.88
CA TYR A 145 10.81 -6.89 4.68
C TYR A 145 9.94 -6.47 5.85
N SER A 146 9.53 -7.42 6.69
CA SER A 146 8.75 -7.15 7.91
C SER A 146 9.61 -6.75 9.11
N SER A 147 10.86 -7.20 9.15
CA SER A 147 11.80 -6.87 10.22
C SER A 147 12.45 -5.51 9.98
N LEU A 148 11.77 -4.42 10.36
CA LEU A 148 12.20 -3.03 10.13
C LEU A 148 12.94 -2.38 11.31
N ASN A 149 13.31 -3.16 12.34
CA ASN A 149 14.13 -2.71 13.47
C ASN A 149 15.59 -2.39 13.07
#